data_AF-A0A950DPV1-F1
#
_entry.id   AF-A0A950DPV1-F1
#
_cell.length_a   1.000
_cell.length_b   1.000
_cell.length_c   1.000
_cell.angle_alpha   90.00
_cell.angle_beta   90.00
_cell.angle_gamma   90.00
#
_symmetry.space_group_name_H-M   'P 1'
#
loop_
_entity.id
_entity.type
_entity.pdbx_description
1 polymer ?
#
loop_
_entity_poly.entity_id
_entity_poly.type
_entity_poly.pdbx_seq_one_letter_code
_entity_poly.pdbx_strand_id
1 'polypeptide(L)' 'MKVLTAGAGGVFPSGLVVGTVRDFAAKELEGIATVTPAVDLAEIQDVFVIIRQK' A
#
# COMPACT_ATOMS: atom_id res chain seq x y z
N MET A 1 7.88 9.56 3.10
CA MET A 1 8.19 8.53 2.07
C MET A 1 6.89 7.90 1.60
N LYS A 2 6.68 7.73 0.28
CA LYS A 2 5.46 7.13 -0.28
C LYS A 2 5.56 5.60 -0.32
N VAL A 3 4.44 4.92 -0.10
CA VAL A 3 4.32 3.46 -0.19
C VAL A 3 3.45 3.11 -1.38
N LEU A 4 3.95 2.22 -2.24
CA LEU A 4 3.31 1.78 -3.47
C LEU A 4 3.21 0.25 -3.49
N THR A 5 2.20 -0.28 -4.17
CA THR A 5 2.14 -1.73 -4.47
C THR A 5 3.31 -2.12 -5.38
N ALA A 6 3.97 -3.24 -5.07
CA ALA A 6 5.07 -3.76 -5.90
C ALA A 6 4.58 -4.65 -7.06
N GLY A 7 3.39 -5.24 -6.93
CA GLY A 7 2.82 -6.18 -7.90
C GLY A 7 3.47 -7.57 -7.97
N ALA A 8 4.51 -7.83 -7.15
CA ALA A 8 5.23 -9.11 -7.12
C ALA A 8 4.35 -10.32 -6.71
N GLY A 9 3.33 -10.10 -5.87
CA GLY A 9 2.43 -11.15 -5.39
C GLY A 9 1.32 -11.56 -6.36
N GLY A 10 1.24 -10.94 -7.55
CA GLY A 10 0.27 -11.33 -8.57
C GLY A 10 -1.14 -10.73 -8.43
N VAL A 11 -1.46 -10.09 -7.30
CA VAL A 11 -2.81 -9.60 -6.96
C VAL A 11 -3.07 -8.19 -7.52
N PHE A 12 -2.25 -7.22 -7.10
CA PHE A 12 -2.37 -5.83 -7.56
C PHE A 12 -1.33 -5.53 -8.66
N PRO A 13 -1.61 -4.61 -9.60
CA PRO A 13 -0.56 -4.03 -10.44
C PRO A 13 0.46 -3.27 -9.57
N SER A 14 1.67 -3.06 -10.11
CA SER A 14 2.67 -2.21 -9.47
C SER A 14 2.28 -0.73 -9.59
N GLY A 15 2.61 0.07 -8.57
CA GLY A 15 2.48 1.53 -8.60
C GLY A 15 1.19 2.10 -8.02
N LEU A 16 0.27 1.30 -7.48
CA LEU A 16 -0.89 1.82 -6.76
C LEU A 16 -0.46 2.43 -5.43
N VAL A 17 -0.99 3.61 -5.10
CA VAL A 17 -0.66 4.30 -3.86
C VAL A 17 -1.36 3.63 -2.69
N VAL A 18 -0.57 3.24 -1.68
CA VAL A 18 -1.08 2.71 -0.42
C VAL A 18 -1.17 3.83 0.62
N GLY A 19 -0.14 4.67 0.70
CA GLY A 19 -0.05 5.68 1.76
C GLY A 19 1.33 6.30 1.90
N THR A 20 1.58 6.85 3.08
CA THR A 20 2.86 7.45 3.46
C THR A 20 3.36 6.86 4.77
N VAL A 21 4.66 6.58 4.85
CA VAL A 21 5.30 6.13 6.10
C VAL A 21 5.15 7.21 7.16
N ARG A 22 4.54 6.86 8.28
CA ARG A 22 4.41 7.69 9.48
C ARG A 22 5.58 7.49 10.42
N ASP A 23 5.96 6.23 10.64
CA ASP A 23 7.07 5.84 11.50
C ASP A 23 7.77 4.61 10.92
N PHE A 24 9.05 4.46 11.22
CA PHE A 24 9.88 3.35 10.76
C PHE A 24 10.82 2.86 11.86
N ALA A 25 10.67 1.59 12.21
CA ALA A 25 11.53 0.90 13.16
C ALA A 25 12.42 -0.10 12.42
N ALA A 26 13.71 0.18 12.37
CA ALA A 26 14.71 -0.74 11.85
C ALA A 26 15.16 -1.74 12.93
N LYS A 27 15.30 -3.01 12.55
CA LYS A 27 15.97 -4.07 13.31
C LYS A 27 17.14 -4.60 12.47
N GLU A 28 17.88 -5.56 13.01
CA GLU A 28 19.09 -6.09 12.38
C GLU A 28 18.84 -6.77 11.01
N LEU A 29 17.70 -7.44 10.85
CA LEU A 29 17.38 -8.21 9.62
C LEU A 29 16.14 -7.70 8.86
N GLU A 30 15.34 -6.84 9.49
CA GLU A 30 14.07 -6.36 8.96
C GLU A 30 13.81 -4.91 9.37
N GLY A 31 12.89 -4.25 8.67
CA GLY A 31 12.37 -2.95 9.06
C GLY A 31 10.86 -2.96 8.98
N ILE A 32 10.21 -2.35 9.97
CA ILE A 32 8.75 -2.26 10.02
C ILE A 32 8.35 -0.80 9.88
N ALA A 33 7.56 -0.50 8.86
CA ALA A 33 7.00 0.82 8.63
C ALA A 33 5.52 0.84 9.06
N THR A 34 5.15 1.82 9.88
CA THR A 34 3.74 2.13 10.10
C THR A 34 3.30 3.14 9.05
N VAL A 35 2.24 2.82 8.30
CA VAL A 35 1.79 3.62 7.15
C VAL A 35 0.47 4.30 7.48
N THR A 36 0.38 5.60 7.22
CA THR A 36 -0.91 6.31 7.15
C THR A 36 -1.51 6.07 5.77
N PRO A 37 -2.73 5.52 5.67
CA PRO A 37 -3.39 5.28 4.39
C PRO A 37 -3.53 6.57 3.57
N ALA A 38 -3.43 6.46 2.24
CA ALA A 38 -3.64 7.60 1.34
C ALA A 38 -5.11 7.99 1.19
N VAL A 39 -6.02 7.12 1.61
CA VAL A 39 -7.47 7.29 1.50
C VAL A 39 -8.11 7.23 2.87
N ASP A 40 -9.20 7.96 3.07
CA ASP A 40 -10.06 7.75 4.23
C ASP A 40 -10.91 6.50 3.99
N LEU A 41 -10.81 5.53 4.89
CA LEU A 41 -11.56 4.28 4.83
C LEU A 41 -12.88 4.36 5.59
N ALA A 42 -13.12 5.42 6.37
CA ALA A 42 -14.38 5.63 7.10
C ALA A 42 -15.50 6.15 6.18
N GLU A 43 -15.14 6.92 5.14
CA GLU A 43 -16.08 7.51 4.20
C GLU A 43 -15.77 7.08 2.76
N ILE A 44 -16.21 5.86 2.42
CA ILE A 44 -16.01 5.28 1.08
C ILE A 44 -17.24 5.57 0.22
N GLN A 45 -17.03 6.23 -0.92
CA GLN A 45 -18.09 6.46 -1.91
C GLN A 45 -17.96 5.53 -3.11
N ASP A 46 -16.84 5.62 -3.83
CA ASP A 46 -16.58 4.82 -5.03
C ASP A 46 -15.42 3.86 -4.81
N VAL A 47 -15.58 2.62 -5.30
CA VAL A 47 -14.57 1.57 -5.23
C VAL A 47 -14.39 0.94 -6.59
N PHE A 48 -13.13 0.68 -6.96
CA PHE A 48 -12.78 -0.04 -8.17
C PHE A 48 -12.23 -1.42 -7.82
N VAL A 49 -12.82 -2.45 -8.43
CA VAL A 49 -12.26 -3.80 -8.37
C VAL A 49 -11.24 -3.94 -9.49
N ILE A 50 -9.97 -4.10 -9.11
CA ILE A 50 -8.89 -4.35 -10.06
C ILE A 50 -8.69 -5.86 -10.16
N ILE A 51 -9.06 -6.43 -11.31
CA ILE A 51 -8.77 -7.83 -11.64
C ILE A 51 -7.56 -7.88 -12.58
N ARG A 52 -6.64 -8.80 -12.29
CA ARG A 52 -5.57 -9.11 -13.23
C ARG A 52 -6.16 -9.97 -14.35
N GLN A 53 -6.10 -9.47 -15.59
CA GLN A 53 -6.37 -10.31 -16.75
C GLN A 53 -5.17 -11.24 -16.99
N LYS A 54 -5.48 -12.50 -17.30
CA LYS A 54 -4.52 -13.60 -17.43
C LYS A 54 -3.68 -13.44 -18.70
#